data_AF-A0A9D4TVE3-F1
#
_entry.id   AF-A0A9D4TVE3-F1
#
_cell.length_a   1.000
_cell.length_b   1.000
_cell.length_c   1.000
_cell.angle_alpha   90.00
_cell.angle_beta   90.00
_cell.angle_gamma   90.00
#
_symmetry.space_group_name_H-M   'P 1'
#
loop_
_entity.id
_entity.type
_entity.pdbx_description
1 polymer ?
#
loop_
_entity_poly.entity_id
_entity_poly.type
_entity_poly.pdbx_seq_one_letter_code
_entity_poly.pdbx_strand_id
1 'polypeptide(L)'
;MQCLRRAAACRLLSQWPTSSSSTSVALQHAGFAKRSGESADSKLNKVLKMLEPREVEQVDISEEDYAEGMRRHKEFSRRKMQQHREWQTDLTAKLKLKNAAVAALPPRLRAAAEVPDDELFPLNREMWTETPPIEGFGQGTATMQQAGLKKLGTKHR
;
A
#
# COMPACT_ATOMS: atom_id res chain seq x y z
N MET A 1 9.03 -40.85 23.20
CA MET A 1 10.07 -40.27 22.31
C MET A 1 9.84 -40.78 20.89
N GLN A 2 9.01 -40.09 20.10
CA GLN A 2 8.82 -40.37 18.67
C GLN A 2 8.78 -39.04 17.92
N CYS A 3 9.78 -38.83 17.09
CA CYS A 3 10.00 -37.64 16.28
C CYS A 3 9.20 -37.77 14.98
N LEU A 4 8.13 -36.99 14.82
CA LEU A 4 7.41 -36.88 13.55
C LEU A 4 7.87 -35.62 12.81
N ARG A 5 8.78 -35.82 11.86
CA ARG A 5 9.08 -34.90 10.78
C ARG A 5 7.89 -34.88 9.83
N ARG A 6 7.28 -33.71 9.61
CA ARG A 6 6.46 -33.43 8.43
C ARG A 6 6.85 -32.08 7.84
N ALA A 7 7.74 -32.15 6.86
CA ALA A 7 7.84 -31.16 5.81
C ALA A 7 6.75 -31.48 4.77
N ALA A 8 5.93 -30.51 4.41
CA ALA A 8 5.11 -30.57 3.21
C ALA A 8 5.09 -29.18 2.60
N ALA A 9 5.71 -29.09 1.44
CA ALA A 9 6.00 -27.87 0.70
C ALA A 9 4.73 -27.29 0.06
N CYS A 10 4.65 -25.96 0.08
CA CYS A 10 3.76 -25.15 -0.73
C CYS A 10 3.93 -25.45 -2.23
N ARG A 11 2.91 -26.00 -2.89
CA ARG A 11 2.71 -25.89 -4.34
C ARG A 11 1.23 -25.99 -4.66
N LEU A 12 0.54 -24.85 -4.80
CA LEU A 12 -0.76 -24.73 -5.46
C LEU A 12 -1.04 -23.24 -5.73
N LEU A 13 -0.34 -22.68 -6.73
CA LEU A 13 -0.82 -21.54 -7.49
C LEU A 13 -0.64 -21.90 -8.96
N SER A 14 -1.70 -22.41 -9.56
CA SER A 14 -1.80 -22.52 -11.01
C SER A 14 -3.18 -22.08 -11.44
N GLN A 15 -3.20 -21.23 -12.47
CA GLN A 15 -4.31 -20.90 -13.35
C GLN A 15 -5.18 -19.71 -12.93
N TRP A 16 -4.78 -18.53 -13.43
CA TRP A 16 -5.75 -17.50 -13.81
C TRP A 16 -6.11 -17.69 -15.30
N PRO A 17 -7.39 -17.64 -15.69
CA PRO A 17 -7.78 -17.74 -17.08
C PRO A 17 -7.53 -16.40 -17.80
N THR A 18 -6.78 -16.45 -18.90
CA THR A 18 -6.65 -15.34 -19.86
C THR A 18 -7.90 -15.27 -20.73
N SER A 19 -8.79 -14.32 -20.47
CA SER A 19 -9.84 -13.94 -21.42
C SER A 19 -9.21 -13.09 -22.52
N SER A 20 -9.16 -13.62 -23.75
CA SER A 20 -8.79 -12.87 -24.94
C SER A 20 -10.06 -12.44 -25.68
N SER A 21 -10.52 -11.22 -25.41
CA SER A 21 -11.50 -10.54 -26.26
C SER A 21 -10.76 -9.88 -27.43
N SER A 22 -10.80 -10.50 -28.60
CA SER A 22 -10.30 -9.92 -29.85
C SER A 22 -11.30 -8.90 -30.39
N THR A 23 -11.07 -7.61 -30.14
CA THR A 23 -11.71 -6.52 -30.89
C THR A 23 -10.80 -6.10 -32.03
N SER A 24 -11.13 -6.55 -33.25
CA SER A 24 -10.51 -6.05 -34.48
C SER A 24 -11.01 -4.64 -34.77
N VAL A 25 -10.20 -3.62 -34.46
CA VAL A 25 -10.47 -2.24 -34.87
C VAL A 25 -9.74 -1.98 -36.19
N ALA A 26 -10.52 -1.61 -37.21
CA ALA A 26 -10.07 -1.27 -38.54
C ALA A 26 -9.08 -0.09 -38.52
N LEU A 27 -7.99 -0.27 -39.26
CA LEU A 27 -6.86 0.64 -39.39
C LEU A 27 -7.23 1.82 -40.31
N GLN A 28 -7.46 3.00 -39.74
CA GLN A 28 -7.46 4.25 -40.51
C GLN A 28 -6.12 4.95 -40.32
N HIS A 29 -5.26 4.85 -41.34
CA HIS A 29 -3.98 5.57 -41.38
C HIS A 29 -4.21 7.03 -41.77
N ALA A 30 -4.44 7.89 -40.77
CA ALA A 30 -4.24 9.33 -40.93
C ALA A 30 -2.74 9.62 -40.87
N GLY A 31 -2.20 10.21 -41.93
CA GLY A 31 -0.79 10.53 -42.09
C GLY A 31 -0.30 11.55 -41.06
N PHE A 32 0.28 11.05 -39.97
CA PHE A 32 1.10 11.86 -39.09
C PHE A 32 2.50 12.00 -39.69
N ALA A 33 2.96 13.24 -39.82
CA ALA A 33 4.33 13.56 -40.17
C ALA A 33 5.31 12.77 -39.29
N LYS A 34 6.18 11.97 -39.92
CA LYS A 34 7.23 11.20 -39.24
C LYS A 34 8.19 12.17 -38.55
N ARG A 35 7.90 12.53 -37.30
CA ARG A 35 8.94 12.96 -36.36
C ARG A 35 9.93 11.80 -36.29
N SER A 36 11.19 12.04 -36.63
CA SER A 36 12.30 11.10 -36.52
C SER A 36 12.57 10.77 -35.04
N GLY A 37 11.64 10.05 -34.43
CA GLY A 37 11.66 9.64 -33.03
C GLY A 37 11.71 8.11 -32.95
N GLU A 38 12.42 7.63 -31.93
CA GLU A 38 12.62 6.23 -31.58
C GLU A 38 11.39 5.34 -31.80
N SER A 39 11.56 4.25 -32.57
CA SER A 39 10.50 3.28 -32.89
C SER A 39 9.94 2.66 -31.61
N ALA A 40 8.67 2.24 -31.61
CA ALA A 40 8.05 1.57 -30.47
C ALA A 40 8.89 0.38 -29.98
N ASP A 41 9.47 -0.38 -30.91
CA ASP A 41 10.35 -1.51 -30.63
C ASP A 41 11.67 -1.10 -29.95
N SER A 42 12.23 0.06 -30.30
CA SER A 42 13.44 0.57 -29.64
C SER A 42 13.20 1.02 -28.19
N LYS A 43 12.02 1.59 -27.90
CA LYS A 43 11.61 1.93 -26.53
C LYS A 43 11.33 0.67 -25.72
N LEU A 44 10.68 -0.31 -26.35
CA LEU A 44 10.43 -1.62 -25.75
C LEU A 44 11.75 -2.32 -25.43
N ASN A 45 12.71 -2.34 -26.35
CA ASN A 45 14.04 -2.92 -26.11
C ASN A 45 14.80 -2.21 -24.98
N LYS A 46 14.65 -0.89 -24.82
CA LYS A 46 15.23 -0.17 -23.67
C LYS A 46 14.57 -0.55 -22.35
N VAL A 47 13.24 -0.70 -22.32
CA VAL A 47 12.52 -1.15 -21.11
C VAL A 47 12.90 -2.57 -20.76
N LEU A 48 13.01 -3.47 -21.74
CA LEU A 48 13.49 -4.84 -21.53
C LEU A 48 14.89 -4.84 -20.94
N LYS A 49 15.79 -4.01 -21.46
CA LYS A 49 17.15 -3.84 -20.91
C LYS A 49 17.18 -3.28 -19.48
N MET A 50 16.18 -2.50 -19.06
CA MET A 50 16.08 -2.02 -17.66
C MET A 50 15.61 -3.11 -16.70
N LEU A 51 14.88 -4.13 -17.20
CA LEU A 51 14.40 -5.26 -16.41
C LEU A 51 15.44 -6.38 -16.32
N GLU A 52 16.44 -6.38 -17.19
CA GLU A 52 17.56 -7.32 -17.12
C GLU A 52 18.27 -7.17 -15.75
N PRO A 53 18.49 -8.27 -15.02
CA PRO A 53 19.21 -8.24 -13.77
C PRO A 53 20.59 -7.62 -13.97
N ARG A 54 20.86 -6.54 -13.24
CA ARG A 54 22.20 -5.96 -13.20
C ARG A 54 23.05 -6.75 -12.23
N GLU A 55 24.17 -7.28 -12.68
CA GLU A 55 25.18 -7.86 -11.82
C GLU A 55 25.75 -6.74 -10.92
N VAL A 56 25.50 -6.85 -9.62
CA VAL A 56 26.09 -5.97 -8.60
C VAL A 56 27.32 -6.67 -8.07
N GLU A 57 28.45 -5.98 -8.08
CA GLU A 57 29.72 -6.50 -7.54
C GLU A 57 29.54 -6.87 -6.06
N GLN A 58 30.03 -8.05 -5.68
CA GLN A 58 30.02 -8.48 -4.28
C GLN A 58 31.10 -7.70 -3.54
N VAL A 59 30.68 -6.93 -2.53
CA VAL A 59 31.60 -6.19 -1.67
C VAL A 59 32.10 -7.12 -0.57
N ASP A 60 33.40 -7.35 -0.51
CA ASP A 60 34.03 -8.07 0.58
C ASP A 60 33.97 -7.23 1.86
N ILE A 61 33.31 -7.75 2.89
CA ILE A 61 33.10 -7.05 4.16
C ILE A 61 34.25 -7.45 5.10
N SER A 62 34.88 -6.47 5.76
CA SER A 62 35.89 -6.75 6.78
C SER A 62 35.27 -7.51 7.98
N GLU A 63 36.06 -8.34 8.67
CA GLU A 63 35.56 -9.10 9.82
C GLU A 63 35.04 -8.18 10.94
N GLU A 64 35.67 -7.01 11.12
CA GLU A 64 35.28 -6.00 12.10
C GLU A 64 33.92 -5.38 11.75
N ASP A 65 33.71 -4.98 10.49
CA ASP A 65 32.45 -4.44 10.01
C ASP A 65 31.31 -5.47 10.10
N TYR A 66 31.62 -6.74 9.82
CA TYR A 66 30.65 -7.82 9.94
C TYR A 66 30.21 -8.02 11.40
N ALA A 67 31.15 -8.04 12.35
CA ALA A 67 30.86 -8.16 13.76
C ALA A 67 30.03 -6.96 14.27
N GLU A 68 30.36 -5.75 13.84
CA GLU A 68 29.59 -4.56 14.19
C GLU A 68 28.17 -4.60 13.60
N GLY A 69 28.03 -4.97 12.33
CA GLY A 69 26.74 -5.17 11.66
C GLY A 69 25.86 -6.17 12.41
N MET A 70 26.44 -7.29 12.86
CA MET A 70 25.74 -8.28 13.65
C MET A 70 25.29 -7.76 15.01
N ARG A 71 26.10 -6.92 15.67
CA ARG A 71 25.72 -6.25 16.93
C ARG A 71 24.53 -5.31 16.69
N ARG A 72 24.63 -4.41 15.71
CA ARG A 72 23.57 -3.45 15.35
C ARG A 72 22.27 -4.16 14.98
N HIS A 73 22.36 -5.27 14.23
CA HIS A 73 21.20 -6.08 13.86
C HIS A 73 20.48 -6.66 15.08
N LYS A 74 21.22 -7.26 16.02
CA LYS A 74 20.64 -7.82 17.27
C LYS A 74 19.98 -6.72 18.11
N GLU A 75 20.62 -5.56 18.23
CA GLU A 75 20.07 -4.42 18.96
C GLU A 75 18.80 -3.88 18.32
N PHE A 76 18.80 -3.72 16.99
CA PHE A 76 17.63 -3.30 16.23
C PHE A 76 16.46 -4.28 16.43
N SER A 77 16.71 -5.59 16.32
CA SER A 77 15.70 -6.62 16.55
C SER A 77 15.16 -6.55 17.98
N ARG A 78 16.03 -6.41 18.99
CA ARG A 78 15.61 -6.24 20.40
C ARG A 78 14.69 -5.04 20.58
N ARG A 79 15.07 -3.87 20.03
CA ARG A 79 14.26 -2.64 20.11
C ARG A 79 12.92 -2.80 19.39
N LYS A 80 12.91 -3.44 18.22
CA LYS A 80 11.66 -3.67 17.48
C LYS A 80 10.71 -4.60 18.24
N MET A 81 11.24 -5.62 18.90
CA MET A 81 10.44 -6.50 19.75
C MET A 81 9.91 -5.80 20.99
N GLN A 82 10.68 -4.89 21.58
CA GLN A 82 10.20 -4.07 22.68
C GLN A 82 9.02 -3.18 22.22
N GLN A 83 9.17 -2.45 21.12
CA GLN A 83 8.10 -1.62 20.55
C GLN A 83 6.82 -2.44 20.27
N HIS A 84 6.97 -3.66 19.76
CA HIS A 84 5.84 -4.53 19.51
C HIS A 84 5.10 -4.93 20.79
N ARG A 85 5.84 -5.26 21.86
CA ARG A 85 5.23 -5.58 23.16
C ARG A 85 4.52 -4.37 23.76
N GLU A 86 5.14 -3.20 23.71
CA GLU A 86 4.53 -1.95 24.18
C GLU A 86 3.20 -1.69 23.44
N TRP A 87 3.19 -1.82 22.11
CA TRP A 87 1.97 -1.70 21.31
C TRP A 87 0.90 -2.75 21.67
N GLN A 88 1.29 -4.02 21.86
CA GLN A 88 0.35 -5.06 22.29
C GLN A 88 -0.25 -4.77 23.66
N THR A 89 0.55 -4.27 24.61
CA THR A 89 0.06 -3.92 25.95
C THR A 89 -0.94 -2.76 25.91
N ASP A 90 -0.65 -1.73 25.12
CA ASP A 90 -1.56 -0.59 24.92
C ASP A 90 -2.88 -1.01 24.26
N LEU A 91 -2.81 -1.80 23.18
CA LEU A 91 -4.02 -2.33 22.53
C LEU A 91 -4.86 -3.19 23.47
N THR A 92 -4.21 -4.07 24.24
CA THR A 92 -4.90 -4.94 25.20
C THR A 92 -5.58 -4.11 26.29
N ALA A 93 -4.92 -3.06 26.79
CA ALA A 93 -5.52 -2.15 27.76
C ALA A 93 -6.75 -1.43 27.19
N LYS A 94 -6.63 -0.89 25.97
CA LYS A 94 -7.75 -0.24 25.26
C LYS A 94 -8.94 -1.18 25.06
N LEU A 95 -8.70 -2.44 24.68
CA LEU A 95 -9.77 -3.44 24.54
C LEU A 95 -10.46 -3.75 25.88
N LYS A 96 -9.69 -3.92 26.96
CA LYS A 96 -10.24 -4.15 28.30
C LYS A 96 -11.12 -2.98 28.75
N LEU A 97 -10.63 -1.75 28.58
CA LEU A 97 -11.38 -0.54 28.92
C LEU A 97 -12.63 -0.39 28.06
N LYS A 98 -12.55 -0.67 26.75
CA LYS A 98 -13.71 -0.67 25.85
C LYS A 98 -14.79 -1.63 26.36
N ASN A 99 -14.42 -2.87 26.67
CA ASN A 99 -15.36 -3.88 27.12
C ASN A 99 -15.99 -3.52 28.49
N ALA A 100 -15.19 -2.98 29.42
CA ALA A 100 -15.69 -2.50 30.71
C ALA A 100 -16.67 -1.33 30.53
N ALA A 101 -16.39 -0.40 29.62
CA ALA A 101 -17.27 0.72 29.32
C ALA A 101 -18.62 0.25 28.73
N VAL A 102 -18.59 -0.68 27.76
CA VAL A 102 -19.82 -1.26 27.19
C VAL A 102 -20.65 -2.00 28.24
N ALA A 103 -19.98 -2.74 29.14
CA ALA A 103 -20.65 -3.43 30.25
C ALA A 103 -21.27 -2.47 31.28
N ALA A 104 -20.73 -1.25 31.43
CA ALA A 104 -21.28 -0.23 32.32
C ALA A 104 -22.51 0.49 31.73
N LEU A 105 -22.77 0.39 30.41
CA LEU A 105 -23.91 1.04 29.79
C LEU A 105 -25.26 0.42 30.19
N PRO A 106 -26.35 1.21 30.23
CA PRO A 106 -27.70 0.70 30.37
C PRO A 106 -28.09 -0.29 29.24
N PRO A 107 -29.00 -1.25 29.49
CA PRO A 107 -29.31 -2.32 28.54
C PRO A 107 -29.70 -1.85 27.14
N ARG A 108 -30.50 -0.78 27.04
CA ARG A 108 -30.93 -0.20 25.75
C ARG A 108 -29.75 0.31 24.92
N LEU A 109 -28.78 0.95 25.56
CA LEU A 109 -27.62 1.54 24.86
C LEU A 109 -26.55 0.48 24.58
N ARG A 110 -26.43 -0.52 25.45
CA ARG A 110 -25.51 -1.64 25.26
C ARG A 110 -25.83 -2.42 23.98
N ALA A 111 -27.10 -2.74 23.74
CA ALA A 111 -27.52 -3.46 22.54
C ALA A 111 -27.15 -2.72 21.25
N ALA A 112 -27.21 -1.38 21.24
CA ALA A 112 -26.80 -0.57 20.10
C ALA A 112 -25.26 -0.50 19.96
N ALA A 113 -24.52 -0.45 21.06
CA ALA A 113 -23.06 -0.36 21.07
C ALA A 113 -22.34 -1.67 20.74
N GLU A 114 -23.01 -2.83 20.88
CA GLU A 114 -22.47 -4.14 20.54
C GLU A 114 -22.53 -4.46 19.04
N VAL A 115 -23.27 -3.66 18.25
CA VAL A 115 -23.36 -3.82 16.80
C VAL A 115 -22.00 -3.46 16.16
N PRO A 116 -21.39 -4.34 15.35
CA PRO A 116 -20.18 -4.02 14.60
C PRO A 116 -20.41 -2.84 13.65
N ASP A 117 -19.45 -1.92 13.62
CA ASP A 117 -19.44 -0.80 12.68
C ASP A 117 -18.69 -1.21 11.40
N ASP A 118 -19.43 -1.25 10.28
CA ASP A 118 -18.92 -1.57 8.95
C ASP A 118 -18.66 -0.30 8.11
N GLU A 119 -18.82 0.90 8.68
CA GLU A 119 -18.53 2.15 7.97
C GLU A 119 -17.03 2.27 7.63
N LEU A 120 -16.75 2.69 6.39
CA LEU A 120 -15.39 2.92 5.94
C LEU A 120 -14.83 4.19 6.59
N PHE A 121 -13.50 4.23 6.74
CA PHE A 121 -12.84 5.47 7.15
C PHE A 121 -13.16 6.61 6.15
N PRO A 122 -13.36 7.84 6.65
CA PRO A 122 -13.76 8.94 5.79
C PRO A 122 -12.61 9.34 4.86
N LEU A 123 -12.94 9.74 3.63
CA LEU A 123 -11.95 10.00 2.58
C LEU A 123 -11.04 11.21 2.86
N ASN A 124 -11.43 12.07 3.80
CA ASN A 124 -10.66 13.23 4.25
C ASN A 124 -9.69 12.88 5.40
N ARG A 125 -9.55 11.61 5.78
CA ARG A 125 -8.57 11.19 6.79
C ARG A 125 -7.15 11.30 6.22
N GLU A 126 -6.40 12.28 6.71
CA GLU A 126 -5.01 12.47 6.32
C GLU A 126 -4.08 11.43 6.95
N MET A 127 -3.07 11.03 6.19
CA MET A 127 -1.95 10.21 6.68
C MET A 127 -0.80 11.13 7.08
N TRP A 128 0.02 10.68 8.03
CA TRP A 128 1.19 11.44 8.44
C TRP A 128 2.16 11.61 7.28
N THR A 129 2.48 12.86 6.97
CA THR A 129 3.51 13.25 6.02
C THR A 129 4.81 13.58 6.76
N GLU A 130 5.96 13.34 6.12
CA GLU A 130 7.27 13.65 6.73
C GLU A 130 7.45 15.15 6.98
N THR A 131 6.97 15.99 6.06
CA THR A 131 6.94 17.45 6.18
C THR A 131 5.49 17.90 6.37
N PRO A 132 5.20 18.83 7.31
CA PRO A 132 3.84 19.32 7.49
C PRO A 132 3.36 20.08 6.24
N PRO A 133 2.05 20.09 5.97
CA PRO A 133 1.50 20.81 4.84
C PRO A 133 1.65 22.33 5.02
N ILE A 134 1.70 23.05 3.89
CA ILE A 134 1.67 24.52 3.89
C ILE A 134 0.36 25.04 4.49
N GLU A 135 0.40 26.24 5.06
CA GLU A 135 -0.80 26.91 5.56
C GLU A 135 -1.86 27.02 4.46
N GLY A 136 -3.10 26.59 4.75
CA GLY A 136 -4.20 26.60 3.78
C GLY A 136 -4.28 25.38 2.83
N PHE A 137 -3.33 24.42 2.92
CA PHE A 137 -3.42 23.16 2.18
C PHE A 137 -4.67 22.37 2.59
N GLY A 138 -5.42 21.84 1.63
CA GLY A 138 -6.68 21.11 1.87
C GLY A 138 -7.94 21.98 2.04
N GLN A 139 -7.83 23.28 2.31
CA GLN A 139 -8.99 24.17 2.51
C GLN A 139 -9.77 24.50 1.21
N GLY A 140 -9.20 24.21 0.03
CA GLY A 140 -9.63 24.78 -1.26
C GLY A 140 -10.59 23.96 -2.15
N THR A 141 -11.06 22.77 -1.77
CA THR A 141 -11.91 21.96 -2.68
C THR A 141 -13.13 21.27 -2.07
N ALA A 142 -13.15 21.03 -0.75
CA ALA A 142 -14.32 20.43 -0.09
C ALA A 142 -15.55 21.36 -0.16
N THR A 143 -15.35 22.68 -0.03
CA THR A 143 -16.41 23.68 -0.17
C THR A 143 -16.95 23.80 -1.59
N MET A 144 -16.12 23.68 -2.63
CA MET A 144 -16.58 23.78 -4.03
C MET A 144 -17.22 22.50 -4.57
N GLN A 145 -16.79 21.32 -4.11
CA GLN A 145 -17.41 20.04 -4.50
C GLN A 145 -18.77 19.83 -3.80
N GLN A 146 -18.91 20.26 -2.54
CA GLN A 146 -20.20 20.30 -1.85
C GLN A 146 -21.15 21.36 -2.44
N ALA A 147 -20.61 22.44 -3.01
CA ALA A 147 -21.40 23.52 -3.62
C ALA A 147 -21.90 23.23 -5.06
N GLY A 148 -21.62 22.06 -5.65
CA GLY A 148 -22.19 21.69 -6.97
C GLY A 148 -21.84 22.62 -8.14
N LEU A 149 -20.80 23.47 -8.02
CA LEU A 149 -20.46 24.48 -9.01
C LEU A 149 -19.32 24.02 -9.94
N LYS A 150 -19.49 22.87 -10.61
CA LYS A 150 -18.73 22.61 -11.85
C LYS A 150 -19.60 23.01 -13.04
N LYS A 151 -19.48 24.26 -13.48
CA LYS A 151 -20.03 24.70 -14.77
C LYS A 151 -19.30 23.93 -15.88
N LEU A 152 -19.91 22.84 -16.35
CA LEU A 152 -19.54 22.19 -17.60
C LEU A 152 -19.71 23.24 -18.71
N GLY A 153 -18.59 23.72 -19.26
CA GLY A 153 -18.60 24.77 -20.27
C GLY A 153 -19.36 24.32 -21.52
N THR A 154 -20.50 24.95 -21.80
CA THR A 154 -21.17 24.87 -23.09
C THR A 154 -20.38 25.69 -24.10
N LYS A 155 -19.68 25.02 -25.02
CA LYS A 155 -19.09 25.68 -26.18
C LYS A 155 -20.23 26.18 -27.05
N HIS A 156 -20.40 27.51 -27.16
CA HIS A 156 -21.26 28.08 -28.18
C HIS A 156 -20.65 27.77 -29.55
N ARG A 157 -21.45 27.15 -30.40
CA ARG A 157 -21.15 26.89 -31.81
C ARG A 157 -21.62 28.07 -32.65
#